data_AF-A0A0Q2UMF5-F1
#
_entry.id   AF-A0A0Q2UMF5-F1
#
_cell.length_a   1.000
_cell.length_b   1.000
_cell.length_c   1.000
_cell.angle_alpha   90.00
_cell.angle_beta   90.00
_cell.angle_gamma   90.00
#
_symmetry.space_group_name_H-M   'P 1'
#
loop_
_entity.id
_entity.type
_entity.pdbx_description
1 polymer ?
#
loop_
_entity_poly.entity_id
_entity_poly.type
_entity_poly.pdbx_seq_one_letter_code
_entity_poly.pdbx_strand_id
1 'polypeptide(L)'
;MNRVVYGILLVVGVGLLVMPLSVPVFKSDAAYSVLNTNWNGLSSFGKLLYSTGEITPLLAPYDSSGLENFKGTLVVVGPNLDFSGGEIDSLRRFLENGNTLLLADDFGTGNQVLEGLGLRVRFSKIPLTSLTYSKNSDFPLTVDIRDAELAGGVMRLVMSRPSAVLNAGNSTVLVYSSNASMLGKEYGAFPLVVEVPYGKGRIILVSDPDIFTNSLFRENEAFLRNLVSSLPEKTFYIDEAHHADFNPYSSGTMVIRRAVNRELVFYYVLFIALLALAVESGLTGWLMHRFALLLMRLFPGEGEPVEEVVKRLEERGLDGDKLKTILREIETGSKLGGAHGR
;
A
#
# COMPACT_ATOMS: atom_id res chain seq x y z
N MET A 1 7.07 33.84 17.41
CA MET A 1 6.72 32.89 16.34
C MET A 1 7.55 31.60 16.40
N ASN A 2 8.85 31.66 16.73
CA ASN A 2 9.77 30.51 16.60
C ASN A 2 9.55 29.36 17.60
N ARG A 3 9.02 29.60 18.80
CA ARG A 3 8.77 28.52 19.80
C ARG A 3 7.72 27.49 19.33
N VAL A 4 6.71 27.95 18.58
CA VAL A 4 5.68 27.07 18.02
C VAL A 4 6.27 26.25 16.87
N VAL A 5 7.12 26.85 16.04
CA VAL A 5 7.82 26.15 14.94
C VAL A 5 8.76 25.07 15.50
N TYR A 6 9.58 25.39 16.51
CA TYR A 6 10.43 24.38 17.16
C TYR A 6 9.62 23.29 17.87
N GLY A 7 8.48 23.64 18.48
CA GLY A 7 7.56 22.66 19.04
C GLY A 7 7.02 21.70 17.98
N ILE A 8 6.59 22.22 16.82
CA ILE A 8 6.13 21.40 15.70
C ILE A 8 7.26 20.53 15.14
N LEU A 9 8.45 21.09 14.92
CA LEU A 9 9.61 20.33 14.44
C LEU A 9 10.03 19.22 15.40
N LEU A 10 9.95 19.46 16.71
CA LEU A 10 10.23 18.45 17.71
C LEU A 10 9.18 17.34 17.68
N VAL A 11 7.89 17.68 17.59
CA VAL A 11 6.80 16.68 17.47
C VAL A 11 6.95 15.86 16.19
N VAL A 12 7.24 16.50 15.05
CA VAL A 12 7.48 15.81 13.77
C VAL A 12 8.73 14.93 13.86
N GLY A 13 9.83 15.45 14.42
CA GLY A 13 11.09 14.72 14.56
C GLY A 13 10.95 13.49 15.47
N VAL A 14 10.30 13.63 16.62
CA VAL A 14 9.99 12.49 17.51
C VAL A 14 9.02 11.52 16.84
N GLY A 15 8.01 12.02 16.12
CA GLY A 15 7.09 11.20 15.34
C GLY A 15 7.81 10.34 14.31
N LEU A 16 8.75 10.90 13.55
CA LEU A 16 9.57 10.18 12.58
C LEU A 16 10.51 9.16 13.24
N LEU A 17 11.03 9.43 14.44
CA LEU A 17 11.89 8.51 15.18
C LEU A 17 11.13 7.30 15.74
N VAL A 18 9.92 7.51 16.26
CA VAL A 18 9.09 6.43 16.84
C VAL A 18 8.35 5.63 15.76
N MET A 19 8.18 6.21 14.57
CA MET A 19 7.43 5.64 13.45
C MET A 19 7.86 4.20 13.05
N PRO A 20 9.15 3.86 12.83
CA PRO A 20 9.54 2.49 12.49
C PRO A 20 9.15 1.46 13.57
N LEU A 21 9.14 1.86 14.85
CA LEU A 21 8.80 1.00 15.97
C LEU A 21 7.31 0.67 16.03
N SER A 22 6.46 1.47 15.36
CA SER A 22 5.01 1.24 15.31
C SER A 22 4.58 0.22 14.24
N VAL A 23 5.42 -0.05 13.23
CA VAL A 23 5.08 -0.95 12.12
C VAL A 23 4.74 -2.37 12.60
N PRO A 24 5.54 -3.01 13.48
CA PRO A 24 5.18 -4.33 14.00
C PRO A 24 3.86 -4.35 14.78
N VAL A 25 3.53 -3.25 15.47
CA VAL A 25 2.28 -3.11 16.23
C VAL A 25 1.09 -3.10 15.28
N PHE A 26 1.12 -2.29 14.23
CA PHE A 26 0.01 -2.28 13.25
C PHE A 26 -0.14 -3.63 12.53
N LYS A 27 0.97 -4.30 12.20
CA LYS A 27 0.94 -5.63 11.58
C LYS A 27 0.42 -6.71 12.52
N SER A 28 0.59 -6.55 13.83
CA SER A 28 0.06 -7.51 14.82
C SER A 28 -1.47 -7.60 14.85
N ASP A 29 -2.18 -6.64 14.24
CA ASP A 29 -3.63 -6.66 14.07
C ASP A 29 -4.09 -6.93 12.62
N ALA A 30 -3.16 -6.94 11.66
CA ALA A 30 -3.48 -7.14 10.25
C ALA A 30 -3.86 -8.62 9.97
N ALA A 31 -4.99 -8.84 9.30
CA ALA A 31 -5.38 -10.18 8.86
C ALA A 31 -4.28 -10.77 7.96
N TYR A 32 -4.05 -12.07 8.10
CA TYR A 32 -3.01 -12.81 7.38
C TYR A 32 -1.55 -12.33 7.60
N SER A 33 -1.29 -11.44 8.57
CA SER A 33 0.10 -11.13 8.95
C SER A 33 0.70 -12.25 9.79
N VAL A 34 1.99 -12.55 9.57
CA VAL A 34 2.77 -13.46 10.41
C VAL A 34 2.98 -12.93 11.84
N LEU A 35 2.86 -11.62 12.02
CA LEU A 35 2.97 -10.95 13.31
C LEU A 35 1.65 -10.96 14.09
N ASN A 36 0.54 -11.30 13.45
CA ASN A 36 -0.78 -11.33 14.07
C ASN A 36 -1.04 -12.67 14.78
N THR A 37 -1.23 -12.60 16.11
CA THR A 37 -1.52 -13.75 16.98
C THR A 37 -3.01 -14.03 17.18
N ASN A 38 -3.90 -13.18 16.67
CA ASN A 38 -5.34 -13.37 16.70
C ASN A 38 -5.78 -14.49 15.74
N TRP A 39 -7.05 -14.88 15.81
CA TRP A 39 -7.59 -16.03 15.06
C TRP A 39 -7.37 -15.95 13.53
N ASN A 40 -7.36 -14.74 12.95
CA ASN A 40 -7.19 -14.45 11.53
C ASN A 40 -5.74 -14.12 11.12
N GLY A 41 -4.77 -14.24 12.02
CA GLY A 41 -3.34 -14.04 11.72
C GLY A 41 -2.62 -15.34 11.38
N LEU A 42 -1.35 -15.26 10.98
CA LEU A 42 -0.52 -16.42 10.56
C LEU A 42 0.58 -16.79 11.55
N SER A 43 0.58 -16.28 12.78
CA SER A 43 1.69 -16.49 13.73
C SER A 43 2.08 -17.96 13.95
N SER A 44 1.11 -18.89 13.93
CA SER A 44 1.36 -20.33 14.09
C SER A 44 2.05 -20.91 12.86
N PHE A 45 1.66 -20.49 11.66
CA PHE A 45 2.33 -20.85 10.42
C PHE A 45 3.72 -20.22 10.31
N GLY A 46 3.88 -18.97 10.76
CA GLY A 46 5.20 -18.33 10.88
C GLY A 46 6.15 -19.09 11.79
N LYS A 47 5.68 -19.58 12.94
CA LYS A 47 6.45 -20.46 13.83
C LYS A 47 6.85 -21.76 13.15
N LEU A 48 5.95 -22.36 12.34
CA LEU A 48 6.27 -23.54 11.55
C LEU A 48 7.41 -23.23 10.57
N LEU A 49 7.30 -22.17 9.78
CA LEU A 49 8.35 -21.75 8.84
C LEU A 49 9.69 -21.51 9.54
N TYR A 50 9.68 -20.74 10.62
CA TYR A 50 10.88 -20.45 11.44
C TYR A 50 11.52 -21.71 12.03
N SER A 51 10.71 -22.71 12.42
CA SER A 51 11.25 -23.98 12.93
C SER A 51 11.92 -24.83 11.85
N THR A 52 11.61 -24.58 10.56
CA THR A 52 12.15 -25.32 9.42
C THR A 52 13.26 -24.59 8.67
N GLY A 53 13.39 -23.28 8.84
CA GLY A 53 14.23 -22.45 8.00
C GLY A 53 14.27 -20.97 8.38
N GLU A 54 14.91 -20.18 7.53
CA GLU A 54 15.01 -18.73 7.66
C GLU A 54 13.75 -18.04 7.12
N ILE A 55 13.29 -17.02 7.85
CA ILE A 55 12.05 -16.28 7.56
C ILE A 55 12.36 -14.79 7.48
N THR A 56 11.92 -14.13 6.42
CA THR A 56 12.08 -12.68 6.23
C THR A 56 10.75 -12.04 5.82
N PRO A 57 10.10 -11.25 6.68
CA PRO A 57 8.91 -10.49 6.30
C PRO A 57 9.27 -9.33 5.36
N LEU A 58 8.59 -9.23 4.23
CA LEU A 58 8.73 -8.17 3.23
C LEU A 58 7.69 -7.08 3.49
N LEU A 59 8.16 -5.99 4.09
CA LEU A 59 7.31 -4.82 4.42
C LEU A 59 7.25 -3.79 3.29
N ALA A 60 8.02 -4.01 2.21
CA ALA A 60 8.14 -3.10 1.09
C ALA A 60 7.77 -3.82 -0.22
N PRO A 61 7.28 -3.06 -1.22
CA PRO A 61 7.08 -3.54 -2.58
C PRO A 61 8.27 -4.32 -3.14
N TYR A 62 8.00 -5.32 -3.97
CA TYR A 62 8.98 -6.28 -4.45
C TYR A 62 10.13 -5.67 -5.27
N ASP A 63 9.82 -4.69 -6.10
CA ASP A 63 10.81 -3.93 -6.87
C ASP A 63 11.78 -3.15 -5.96
N SER A 64 11.28 -2.73 -4.81
CA SER A 64 11.95 -1.87 -3.85
C SER A 64 12.84 -2.67 -2.90
N SER A 65 12.51 -3.94 -2.66
CA SER A 65 13.32 -4.89 -1.90
C SER A 65 14.35 -5.61 -2.78
N GLY A 66 14.23 -5.51 -4.11
CA GLY A 66 15.08 -6.21 -5.06
C GLY A 66 14.82 -7.71 -5.07
N LEU A 67 13.54 -8.10 -4.96
CA LEU A 67 13.08 -9.49 -4.89
C LEU A 67 13.69 -10.36 -6.00
N GLU A 68 13.95 -9.81 -7.19
CA GLU A 68 14.55 -10.55 -8.30
C GLU A 68 15.91 -11.21 -7.96
N ASN A 69 16.63 -10.71 -6.95
CA ASN A 69 17.93 -11.22 -6.53
C ASN A 69 17.83 -12.27 -5.41
N PHE A 70 16.62 -12.53 -4.90
CA PHE A 70 16.42 -13.44 -3.78
C PHE A 70 16.43 -14.89 -4.24
N LYS A 71 16.71 -15.77 -3.29
CA LYS A 71 16.65 -17.23 -3.44
C LYS A 71 15.77 -17.83 -2.35
N GLY A 72 14.79 -18.63 -2.76
CA GLY A 72 13.90 -19.36 -1.85
C GLY A 72 12.44 -19.31 -2.29
N THR A 73 11.54 -19.28 -1.30
CA THR A 73 10.10 -19.24 -1.53
C THR A 73 9.50 -17.91 -1.08
N LEU A 74 8.79 -17.23 -1.99
CA LEU A 74 7.92 -16.10 -1.63
C LEU A 74 6.54 -16.65 -1.23
N VAL A 75 6.06 -16.28 -0.06
CA VAL A 75 4.79 -16.70 0.54
C VAL A 75 3.86 -15.50 0.57
N VAL A 76 2.80 -15.55 -0.23
CA VAL A 76 1.78 -14.50 -0.34
C VAL A 76 0.44 -15.11 0.09
N VAL A 77 -0.13 -14.61 1.18
CA VAL A 77 -1.37 -15.16 1.76
C VAL A 77 -2.39 -14.05 1.92
N GLY A 78 -3.54 -14.20 1.26
CA GLY A 78 -4.67 -13.27 1.31
C GLY A 78 -4.31 -11.82 0.95
N PRO A 79 -3.62 -11.56 -0.19
CA PRO A 79 -3.30 -10.20 -0.59
C PRO A 79 -4.58 -9.42 -0.88
N ASN A 80 -4.68 -8.18 -0.38
CA ASN A 80 -5.86 -7.32 -0.57
C ASN A 80 -5.51 -5.89 -1.02
N LEU A 81 -4.23 -5.65 -1.32
CA LEU A 81 -3.74 -4.44 -1.99
C LEU A 81 -3.27 -4.79 -3.41
N ASP A 82 -3.36 -3.81 -4.31
CA ASP A 82 -2.97 -3.97 -5.71
C ASP A 82 -1.45 -4.12 -5.86
N PHE A 83 -1.04 -4.88 -6.88
CA PHE A 83 0.36 -5.02 -7.27
C PHE A 83 0.69 -4.05 -8.41
N SER A 84 1.82 -3.36 -8.31
CA SER A 84 2.30 -2.51 -9.41
C SER A 84 2.98 -3.32 -10.51
N GLY A 85 3.06 -2.76 -11.73
CA GLY A 85 3.74 -3.42 -12.85
C GLY A 85 5.21 -3.74 -12.56
N GLY A 86 5.93 -2.86 -11.86
CA GLY A 86 7.33 -3.10 -11.46
C GLY A 86 7.48 -4.27 -10.49
N GLU A 87 6.50 -4.48 -9.61
CA GLU A 87 6.49 -5.64 -8.70
C GLU A 87 6.22 -6.94 -9.43
N ILE A 88 5.28 -6.93 -10.37
CA ILE A 88 5.03 -8.07 -11.26
C ILE A 88 6.29 -8.41 -12.06
N ASP A 89 7.02 -7.42 -12.57
CA ASP A 89 8.26 -7.63 -13.31
C ASP A 89 9.41 -8.17 -12.44
N SER A 90 9.52 -7.71 -11.19
CA SER A 90 10.46 -8.25 -10.21
C SER A 90 10.11 -9.70 -9.84
N LEU A 91 8.83 -9.98 -9.59
CA LEU A 91 8.32 -11.33 -9.31
C LEU A 91 8.51 -12.29 -10.50
N ARG A 92 8.31 -11.82 -11.74
CA ARG A 92 8.58 -12.63 -12.94
C ARG A 92 10.04 -13.08 -12.97
N ARG A 93 10.98 -12.15 -12.77
CA ARG A 93 12.42 -12.46 -12.74
C ARG A 93 12.78 -13.39 -11.58
N PHE A 94 12.17 -13.19 -10.41
CA PHE A 94 12.32 -14.09 -9.26
C PHE A 94 11.94 -15.54 -9.62
N LEU A 95 10.80 -15.75 -10.28
CA LEU A 95 10.35 -17.08 -10.72
C LEU A 95 11.22 -17.66 -11.85
N GLU A 96 11.61 -16.85 -12.83
CA GLU A 96 12.50 -17.26 -13.93
C GLU A 96 13.87 -17.73 -13.42
N ASN A 97 14.31 -17.24 -12.26
CA ASN A 97 15.54 -17.65 -11.58
C ASN A 97 15.44 -19.01 -10.86
N GLY A 98 14.29 -19.67 -10.88
CA GLY A 98 14.11 -21.00 -10.28
C GLY A 98 13.42 -21.00 -8.92
N ASN A 99 12.97 -19.85 -8.44
CA ASN A 99 12.35 -19.72 -7.12
C ASN A 99 10.88 -20.18 -7.12
N THR A 100 10.31 -20.31 -5.92
CA THR A 100 8.91 -20.70 -5.74
C THR A 100 8.05 -19.55 -5.25
N LEU A 101 6.85 -19.41 -5.81
CA LEU A 101 5.78 -18.57 -5.25
C LEU A 101 4.71 -19.48 -4.65
N LEU A 102 4.46 -19.37 -3.35
CA LEU A 102 3.26 -19.90 -2.71
C LEU A 102 2.25 -18.76 -2.62
N LEU A 103 1.20 -18.80 -3.44
CA LEU A 103 0.15 -17.79 -3.50
C LEU A 103 -1.16 -18.40 -3.02
N ALA A 104 -1.60 -17.99 -1.84
CA ALA A 104 -2.88 -18.37 -1.26
C ALA A 104 -3.86 -17.19 -1.35
N ASP A 105 -4.94 -17.36 -2.09
CA ASP A 105 -5.96 -16.33 -2.26
C ASP A 105 -7.30 -16.95 -2.64
N ASP A 106 -8.37 -16.23 -2.34
CA ASP A 106 -9.75 -16.60 -2.63
C ASP A 106 -10.45 -15.49 -3.43
N PHE A 107 -10.58 -14.31 -2.82
CA PHE A 107 -11.32 -13.16 -3.35
C PHE A 107 -10.52 -11.86 -3.34
N GLY A 108 -9.23 -11.93 -2.98
CA GLY A 108 -8.30 -10.81 -2.95
C GLY A 108 -7.73 -10.43 -4.31
N THR A 109 -6.51 -9.89 -4.28
CA THR A 109 -5.80 -9.34 -5.45
C THR A 109 -4.83 -10.34 -6.10
N GLY A 110 -4.77 -11.59 -5.67
CA GLY A 110 -3.87 -12.61 -6.21
C GLY A 110 -4.12 -12.91 -7.68
N ASN A 111 -5.34 -12.75 -8.18
CA ASN A 111 -5.63 -12.83 -9.62
C ASN A 111 -4.91 -11.76 -10.45
N GLN A 112 -4.57 -10.58 -9.89
CA GLN A 112 -3.76 -9.56 -10.57
C GLN A 112 -2.33 -10.06 -10.79
N VAL A 113 -1.77 -10.79 -9.82
CA VAL A 113 -0.46 -11.42 -9.96
C VAL A 113 -0.47 -12.44 -11.10
N LEU A 114 -1.47 -13.33 -11.12
CA LEU A 114 -1.61 -14.34 -12.16
C LEU A 114 -1.80 -13.73 -13.56
N GLU A 115 -2.53 -12.63 -13.66
CA GLU A 115 -2.70 -11.88 -14.90
C GLU A 115 -1.40 -11.18 -15.35
N GLY A 116 -0.73 -10.49 -14.44
CA GLY A 116 0.54 -9.81 -14.71
C GLY A 116 1.67 -10.77 -15.11
N LEU A 117 1.63 -12.01 -14.62
CA LEU A 117 2.55 -13.08 -15.03
C LEU A 117 2.17 -13.73 -16.37
N GLY A 118 1.04 -13.36 -16.98
CA GLY A 118 0.57 -13.88 -18.27
C GLY A 118 -0.07 -15.27 -18.18
N LEU A 119 -0.47 -15.72 -16.98
CA LEU A 119 -1.09 -17.03 -16.79
C LEU A 119 -2.60 -16.96 -17.06
N ARG A 120 -3.21 -18.10 -17.41
CA ARG A 120 -4.66 -18.24 -17.59
C ARG A 120 -5.39 -18.77 -16.35
N VAL A 121 -4.66 -19.42 -15.45
CA VAL A 121 -5.16 -19.96 -14.18
C VAL A 121 -5.68 -18.84 -13.29
N ARG A 122 -6.81 -19.01 -12.63
CA ARG A 122 -7.43 -17.98 -11.77
C ARG A 122 -8.09 -18.57 -10.54
N PHE A 123 -8.10 -17.83 -9.44
CA PHE A 123 -9.01 -18.09 -8.34
C PHE A 123 -10.44 -17.67 -8.74
N SER A 124 -11.41 -18.53 -8.47
CA SER A 124 -12.82 -18.26 -8.71
C SER A 124 -13.29 -17.09 -7.87
N LYS A 125 -14.05 -16.17 -8.47
CA LYS A 125 -14.69 -15.06 -7.74
C LYS A 125 -15.95 -15.48 -6.97
N ILE A 126 -16.31 -16.76 -7.02
CA ILE A 126 -17.48 -17.34 -6.38
C ILE A 126 -16.97 -18.39 -5.39
N PRO A 127 -17.48 -18.40 -4.14
CA PRO A 127 -17.11 -19.40 -3.16
C PRO A 127 -17.57 -20.80 -3.59
N LEU A 128 -16.76 -21.79 -3.23
CA LEU A 128 -17.09 -23.20 -3.36
C LEU A 128 -17.91 -23.64 -2.14
N THR A 129 -19.08 -24.22 -2.40
CA THR A 129 -19.93 -24.80 -1.37
C THR A 129 -19.79 -26.32 -1.43
N SER A 130 -19.72 -26.98 -0.28
CA SER A 130 -19.64 -28.45 -0.23
C SER A 130 -20.65 -29.04 0.73
N LEU A 131 -21.14 -30.24 0.42
CA LEU A 131 -21.94 -31.05 1.35
C LEU A 131 -21.06 -31.79 2.37
N THR A 132 -19.75 -31.85 2.14
CA THR A 132 -18.78 -32.38 3.10
C THR A 132 -18.09 -31.24 3.81
N TYR A 133 -18.39 -31.07 5.10
CA TYR A 133 -17.90 -29.94 5.89
C TYR A 133 -17.62 -30.31 7.35
N SER A 134 -16.85 -29.47 8.02
CA SER A 134 -16.58 -29.51 9.45
C SER A 134 -17.48 -28.50 10.15
N LYS A 135 -18.27 -28.92 11.15
CA LYS A 135 -19.20 -28.06 11.91
C LYS A 135 -20.38 -27.48 11.09
N ASN A 136 -20.13 -26.70 10.03
CA ASN A 136 -21.15 -26.11 9.16
C ASN A 136 -20.61 -25.94 7.72
N SER A 137 -21.47 -25.54 6.79
CA SER A 137 -21.15 -25.42 5.36
C SER A 137 -20.08 -24.38 5.02
N ASP A 138 -19.77 -23.44 5.92
CA ASP A 138 -18.70 -22.47 5.71
C ASP A 138 -17.31 -23.08 5.86
N PHE A 139 -17.19 -24.29 6.44
CA PHE A 139 -15.93 -25.01 6.54
C PHE A 139 -15.91 -26.32 5.76
N PRO A 140 -15.91 -26.28 4.41
CA PRO A 140 -15.70 -27.47 3.60
C PRO A 140 -14.47 -28.24 4.03
N LEU A 141 -14.54 -29.57 3.89
CA LEU A 141 -13.38 -30.43 4.07
C LEU A 141 -13.16 -31.32 2.85
N THR A 142 -11.91 -31.73 2.66
CA THR A 142 -11.55 -32.70 1.62
C THR A 142 -10.53 -33.71 2.14
N VAL A 143 -10.51 -34.86 1.48
CA VAL A 143 -9.53 -35.93 1.67
C VAL A 143 -8.84 -36.31 0.36
N ASP A 144 -9.24 -35.70 -0.77
CA ASP A 144 -8.63 -35.94 -2.10
C ASP A 144 -7.36 -35.10 -2.26
N ILE A 145 -6.29 -35.54 -1.57
CA ILE A 145 -4.92 -35.03 -1.71
C ILE A 145 -4.17 -36.02 -2.60
N ARG A 146 -3.85 -35.60 -3.82
CA ARG A 146 -3.29 -36.50 -4.85
C ARG A 146 -1.78 -36.63 -4.79
N ASP A 147 -1.14 -35.61 -4.23
CA ASP A 147 0.29 -35.68 -3.97
C ASP A 147 0.58 -36.52 -2.72
N ALA A 148 1.39 -37.57 -2.89
CA ALA A 148 1.65 -38.53 -1.81
C ALA A 148 2.46 -37.93 -0.65
N GLU A 149 3.34 -36.97 -0.93
CA GLU A 149 4.11 -36.28 0.10
C GLU A 149 3.20 -35.36 0.92
N LEU A 150 2.29 -34.64 0.26
CA LEU A 150 1.30 -33.79 0.93
C LEU A 150 0.26 -34.60 1.72
N ALA A 151 -0.12 -35.79 1.25
CA ALA A 151 -1.12 -36.63 1.90
C ALA A 151 -0.62 -37.34 3.17
N GLY A 152 0.69 -37.41 3.39
CA GLY A 152 1.31 -38.17 4.49
C GLY A 152 0.76 -37.79 5.87
N GLY A 153 0.02 -38.70 6.51
CA GLY A 153 -0.56 -38.46 7.84
C GLY A 153 -1.69 -37.42 7.88
N VAL A 154 -2.18 -36.95 6.74
CA VAL A 154 -3.29 -36.00 6.65
C VAL A 154 -4.60 -36.75 6.58
N MET A 155 -5.43 -36.63 7.63
CA MET A 155 -6.75 -37.27 7.65
C MET A 155 -7.78 -36.52 6.81
N ARG A 156 -7.69 -35.19 6.81
CA ARG A 156 -8.57 -34.26 6.09
C ARG A 156 -7.90 -32.89 6.04
N LEU A 157 -8.23 -32.10 5.04
CA LEU A 157 -7.95 -30.68 4.95
C LEU A 157 -9.25 -29.91 5.19
N VAL A 158 -9.24 -28.94 6.10
CA VAL A 158 -10.40 -28.11 6.44
C VAL A 158 -10.15 -26.69 5.94
N MET A 159 -11.13 -26.13 5.25
CA MET A 159 -11.07 -24.81 4.62
C MET A 159 -12.12 -23.88 5.24
N SER A 160 -12.09 -22.59 4.91
CA SER A 160 -13.09 -21.59 5.31
C SER A 160 -13.51 -20.79 4.07
N ARG A 161 -14.74 -21.02 3.61
CA ARG A 161 -15.34 -20.42 2.40
C ARG A 161 -14.37 -20.33 1.21
N PRO A 162 -13.73 -21.47 0.83
CA PRO A 162 -12.69 -21.47 -0.17
C PRO A 162 -13.21 -21.02 -1.54
N SER A 163 -12.33 -20.47 -2.35
CA SER A 163 -12.54 -20.41 -3.80
C SER A 163 -12.17 -21.75 -4.46
N ALA A 164 -12.21 -21.80 -5.78
CA ALA A 164 -11.66 -22.88 -6.58
C ALA A 164 -10.64 -22.35 -7.58
N VAL A 165 -9.67 -23.16 -7.97
CA VAL A 165 -8.71 -22.82 -9.03
C VAL A 165 -9.29 -23.23 -10.40
N LEU A 166 -9.46 -22.23 -11.26
CA LEU A 166 -10.02 -22.36 -12.61
C LEU A 166 -8.91 -22.36 -13.67
N ASN A 167 -9.20 -22.94 -14.84
CA ASN A 167 -8.30 -22.95 -16.00
C ASN A 167 -6.91 -23.54 -15.72
N ALA A 168 -6.84 -24.60 -14.89
CA ALA A 168 -5.58 -25.23 -14.50
C ALA A 168 -4.79 -25.79 -15.71
N GLY A 169 -5.45 -26.17 -16.82
CA GLY A 169 -4.76 -26.57 -18.05
C GLY A 169 -3.75 -27.72 -17.82
N ASN A 170 -2.48 -27.49 -18.17
CA ASN A 170 -1.38 -28.46 -17.97
C ASN A 170 -0.75 -28.40 -16.56
N SER A 171 -1.33 -27.65 -15.63
CA SER A 171 -0.87 -27.57 -14.25
C SER A 171 -1.19 -28.86 -13.50
N THR A 172 -0.41 -29.16 -12.45
CA THR A 172 -0.64 -30.35 -11.63
C THR A 172 -1.56 -30.00 -10.47
N VAL A 173 -2.72 -30.65 -10.39
CA VAL A 173 -3.66 -30.43 -9.29
C VAL A 173 -3.26 -31.34 -8.12
N LEU A 174 -2.91 -30.72 -6.99
CA LEU A 174 -2.42 -31.42 -5.80
C LEU A 174 -3.56 -31.79 -4.85
N VAL A 175 -4.60 -30.95 -4.78
CA VAL A 175 -5.76 -31.15 -3.91
C VAL A 175 -7.04 -30.82 -4.66
N TYR A 176 -8.02 -31.71 -4.58
CA TYR A 176 -9.37 -31.48 -5.07
C TYR A 176 -10.35 -31.31 -3.92
N SER A 177 -11.44 -30.59 -4.16
CA SER A 177 -12.61 -30.64 -3.29
C SER A 177 -13.28 -32.02 -3.36
N SER A 178 -14.17 -32.30 -2.41
CA SER A 178 -15.09 -33.43 -2.53
C SER A 178 -15.88 -33.40 -3.85
N ASN A 179 -16.27 -34.57 -4.35
CA ASN A 179 -17.18 -34.70 -5.50
C ASN A 179 -18.59 -34.14 -5.21
N ALA A 180 -18.93 -33.96 -3.93
CA ALA A 180 -20.19 -33.36 -3.48
C ALA A 180 -20.08 -31.85 -3.27
N SER A 181 -19.30 -31.18 -4.13
CA SER A 181 -19.11 -29.73 -4.11
C SER A 181 -19.79 -29.05 -5.29
N MET A 182 -20.07 -27.76 -5.11
CA MET A 182 -20.69 -26.89 -6.10
C MET A 182 -19.91 -25.59 -6.21
N LEU A 183 -19.72 -25.14 -7.45
CA LEU A 183 -19.18 -23.84 -7.77
C LEU A 183 -20.21 -23.09 -8.62
N GLY A 184 -20.97 -22.19 -8.00
CA GLY A 184 -22.13 -21.57 -8.63
C GLY A 184 -23.18 -22.62 -9.01
N LYS A 185 -23.30 -22.94 -10.31
CA LYS A 185 -24.25 -23.94 -10.82
C LYS A 185 -23.58 -25.27 -11.21
N GLU A 186 -22.26 -25.31 -11.23
CA GLU A 186 -21.51 -26.51 -11.61
C GLU A 186 -21.34 -27.41 -10.39
N TYR A 187 -21.50 -28.71 -10.60
CA TYR A 187 -21.39 -29.73 -9.57
C TYR A 187 -20.22 -30.67 -9.88
N GLY A 188 -19.42 -31.00 -8.88
CA GLY A 188 -18.31 -31.95 -8.99
C GLY A 188 -17.16 -31.64 -8.05
N ALA A 189 -16.02 -32.29 -8.28
CA ALA A 189 -14.76 -31.95 -7.62
C ALA A 189 -14.04 -30.84 -8.36
N PHE A 190 -13.56 -29.85 -7.62
CA PHE A 190 -12.86 -28.68 -8.14
C PHE A 190 -11.42 -28.61 -7.61
N PRO A 191 -10.45 -28.14 -8.42
CA PRO A 191 -9.08 -27.92 -7.94
C PRO A 191 -9.05 -26.88 -6.80
N LEU A 192 -8.34 -27.20 -5.73
CA LEU A 192 -8.16 -26.33 -4.56
C LEU A 192 -6.69 -25.93 -4.37
N VAL A 193 -5.77 -26.87 -4.61
CA VAL A 193 -4.34 -26.61 -4.62
C VAL A 193 -3.76 -27.05 -5.95
N VAL A 194 -3.06 -26.14 -6.63
CA VAL A 194 -2.53 -26.37 -7.98
C VAL A 194 -1.09 -25.90 -8.08
N GLU A 195 -0.21 -26.75 -8.59
CA GLU A 195 1.15 -26.39 -8.96
C GLU A 195 1.24 -26.04 -10.45
N VAL A 196 1.74 -24.85 -10.73
CA VAL A 196 1.89 -24.28 -12.06
C VAL A 196 3.38 -24.08 -12.34
N PRO A 197 3.96 -24.72 -13.37
CA PRO A 197 5.34 -24.46 -13.75
C PRO A 197 5.49 -23.04 -14.33
N TYR A 198 6.56 -22.34 -13.96
CA TYR A 198 6.83 -20.99 -14.47
C TYR A 198 8.33 -20.73 -14.67
N GLY A 199 8.76 -20.64 -15.93
CA GLY A 199 10.19 -20.50 -16.23
C GLY A 199 10.99 -21.69 -15.70
N LYS A 200 11.97 -21.44 -14.83
CA LYS A 200 12.71 -22.49 -14.10
C LYS A 200 12.11 -22.78 -12.71
N GLY A 201 11.20 -21.92 -12.25
CA GLY A 201 10.55 -22.01 -10.95
C GLY A 201 9.15 -22.60 -11.04
N ARG A 202 8.39 -22.41 -9.96
CA ARG A 202 7.01 -22.88 -9.87
C ARG A 202 6.14 -21.98 -9.01
N ILE A 203 4.85 -22.06 -9.22
CA ILE A 203 3.83 -21.35 -8.45
C ILE A 203 2.88 -22.39 -7.85
N ILE A 204 2.74 -22.38 -6.53
CA ILE A 204 1.75 -23.19 -5.81
C ILE A 204 0.60 -22.27 -5.44
N LEU A 205 -0.57 -22.56 -6.03
CA LEU A 205 -1.80 -21.84 -5.78
C LEU A 205 -2.61 -22.58 -4.73
N VAL A 206 -3.10 -21.86 -3.72
CA VAL A 206 -4.00 -22.39 -2.69
C VAL A 206 -5.27 -21.53 -2.69
N SER A 207 -6.42 -22.14 -2.93
CA SER A 207 -7.67 -21.41 -3.16
C SER A 207 -8.34 -20.83 -1.91
N ASP A 208 -7.67 -20.96 -0.76
CA ASP A 208 -8.13 -20.49 0.54
C ASP A 208 -6.93 -20.10 1.43
N PRO A 209 -6.76 -18.80 1.73
CA PRO A 209 -5.73 -18.35 2.67
C PRO A 209 -6.01 -18.73 4.12
N ASP A 210 -7.27 -19.01 4.50
CA ASP A 210 -7.64 -19.31 5.89
C ASP A 210 -7.02 -20.61 6.39
N ILE A 211 -6.61 -21.53 5.51
CA ILE A 211 -5.94 -22.77 5.91
C ILE A 211 -4.65 -22.52 6.71
N PHE A 212 -4.02 -21.36 6.49
CA PHE A 212 -2.79 -20.94 7.16
C PHE A 212 -3.05 -20.17 8.47
N THR A 213 -4.29 -19.73 8.71
CA THR A 213 -4.62 -18.89 9.86
C THR A 213 -4.49 -19.65 11.17
N ASN A 214 -4.27 -18.91 12.26
CA ASN A 214 -4.21 -19.46 13.61
C ASN A 214 -5.49 -20.26 13.97
N SER A 215 -6.64 -19.90 13.39
CA SER A 215 -7.93 -20.56 13.64
C SER A 215 -8.06 -21.96 13.05
N LEU A 216 -7.42 -22.23 11.90
CA LEU A 216 -7.45 -23.52 11.20
C LEU A 216 -6.10 -24.25 11.20
N PHE A 217 -5.05 -23.63 11.77
CA PHE A 217 -3.71 -24.20 11.76
C PHE A 217 -3.66 -25.60 12.38
N ARG A 218 -4.38 -25.84 13.50
CA ARG A 218 -4.36 -27.14 14.19
C ARG A 218 -5.03 -28.23 13.36
N GLU A 219 -6.12 -27.91 12.69
CA GLU A 219 -6.86 -28.81 11.81
C GLU A 219 -6.03 -29.21 10.58
N ASN A 220 -5.18 -28.29 10.11
CA ASN A 220 -4.41 -28.44 8.88
C ASN A 220 -2.91 -28.68 9.13
N GLU A 221 -2.46 -28.83 10.37
CA GLU A 221 -1.03 -28.80 10.73
C GLU A 221 -0.22 -29.86 9.97
N ALA A 222 -0.74 -31.09 9.85
CA ALA A 222 -0.09 -32.17 9.11
C ALA A 222 0.13 -31.80 7.64
N PHE A 223 -0.90 -31.24 6.99
CA PHE A 223 -0.81 -30.80 5.60
C PHE A 223 0.18 -29.65 5.44
N LEU A 224 0.12 -28.65 6.32
CA LEU A 224 1.03 -27.50 6.28
C LEU A 224 2.49 -27.90 6.51
N ARG A 225 2.75 -28.87 7.40
CA ARG A 225 4.09 -29.44 7.60
C ARG A 225 4.61 -30.13 6.35
N ASN A 226 3.77 -30.91 5.68
CA ASN A 226 4.14 -31.58 4.44
C ASN A 226 4.39 -30.56 3.31
N LEU A 227 3.54 -29.54 3.19
CA LEU A 227 3.70 -28.45 2.23
C LEU A 227 5.03 -27.71 2.44
N VAL A 228 5.35 -27.29 3.67
CA VAL A 228 6.62 -26.62 3.97
C VAL A 228 7.82 -27.53 3.74
N SER A 229 7.65 -28.84 3.97
CA SER A 229 8.70 -29.83 3.72
C SER A 229 8.99 -29.99 2.23
N SER A 230 7.97 -29.93 1.37
CA SER A 230 8.10 -30.07 -0.09
C SER A 230 8.61 -28.80 -0.80
N LEU A 231 8.63 -27.65 -0.12
CA LEU A 231 9.19 -26.41 -0.66
C LEU A 231 10.72 -26.49 -0.82
N PRO A 232 11.25 -26.01 -1.97
CA PRO A 232 12.68 -26.00 -2.24
C PRO A 232 13.34 -24.88 -1.44
N GLU A 233 14.54 -25.18 -0.94
CA GLU A 233 15.27 -24.30 -0.02
C GLU A 233 14.47 -24.02 1.27
N LYS A 234 15.15 -23.72 2.36
CA LYS A 234 14.49 -23.43 3.65
C LYS A 234 14.62 -21.95 3.99
N THR A 235 14.40 -21.12 2.97
CA THR A 235 14.41 -19.65 3.06
C THR A 235 13.07 -19.14 2.55
N PHE A 236 12.34 -18.45 3.41
CA PHE A 236 10.98 -18.00 3.18
C PHE A 236 10.88 -16.49 3.29
N TYR A 237 10.37 -15.85 2.25
CA TYR A 237 10.03 -14.43 2.26
C TYR A 237 8.52 -14.32 2.39
N ILE A 238 8.03 -13.60 3.41
CA ILE A 238 6.58 -13.47 3.65
C ILE A 238 6.14 -12.11 3.18
N ASP A 239 5.17 -12.07 2.30
CA ASP A 239 4.57 -10.82 1.88
C ASP A 239 3.73 -10.20 3.02
N GLU A 240 4.22 -9.08 3.52
CA GLU A 240 3.50 -8.20 4.45
C GLU A 240 3.19 -6.85 3.77
N ALA A 241 3.62 -6.65 2.52
CA ALA A 241 3.46 -5.39 1.81
C ALA A 241 2.04 -5.24 1.24
N HIS A 242 1.35 -6.34 0.93
CA HIS A 242 0.05 -6.33 0.27
C HIS A 242 -1.14 -6.63 1.19
N HIS A 243 -1.01 -6.30 2.48
CA HIS A 243 -2.11 -6.32 3.45
C HIS A 243 -2.50 -4.89 3.85
N ALA A 244 -3.77 -4.55 3.65
CA ALA A 244 -4.38 -3.38 4.21
C ALA A 244 -4.34 -3.45 5.74
N ASP A 245 -3.61 -2.53 6.32
CA ASP A 245 -3.51 -2.33 7.76
C ASP A 245 -3.97 -0.92 8.12
N PHE A 246 -4.26 -0.68 9.41
CA PHE A 246 -4.60 0.65 9.91
C PHE A 246 -3.38 1.59 9.92
N ASN A 247 -2.25 1.18 9.33
CA ASN A 247 -1.03 1.94 9.36
C ASN A 247 -1.20 3.22 8.52
N PRO A 248 -1.26 4.42 9.13
CA PRO A 248 -1.42 5.67 8.38
C PRO A 248 -0.25 5.91 7.42
N TYR A 249 0.89 5.24 7.67
CA TYR A 249 2.10 5.33 6.86
C TYR A 249 2.00 4.51 5.57
N SER A 250 1.42 3.31 5.58
CA SER A 250 1.21 2.53 4.35
C SER A 250 0.23 3.27 3.43
N SER A 251 -0.84 3.82 4.02
CA SER A 251 -1.83 4.65 3.32
C SER A 251 -1.26 5.96 2.78
N GLY A 252 -0.45 6.68 3.56
CA GLY A 252 0.15 7.96 3.16
C GLY A 252 1.32 7.81 2.17
N THR A 253 2.16 6.78 2.34
CA THR A 253 3.30 6.53 1.44
C THR A 253 2.86 5.99 0.09
N MET A 254 1.74 5.26 -0.02
CA MET A 254 1.17 4.85 -1.31
C MET A 254 0.69 6.05 -2.15
N VAL A 255 0.05 7.05 -1.52
CA VAL A 255 -0.36 8.28 -2.21
C VAL A 255 0.84 9.13 -2.62
N ILE A 256 1.83 9.26 -1.74
CA ILE A 256 3.05 10.02 -2.02
C ILE A 256 3.91 9.32 -3.10
N ARG A 257 4.02 7.98 -3.08
CA ARG A 257 4.83 7.23 -4.05
C ARG A 257 4.24 7.18 -5.46
N ARG A 258 2.93 7.34 -5.65
CA ARG A 258 2.36 7.52 -7.00
C ARG A 258 2.79 8.85 -7.64
N ALA A 259 3.23 9.83 -6.84
CA ALA A 259 3.58 11.17 -7.32
C ALA A 259 5.07 11.55 -7.18
N VAL A 260 5.86 10.85 -6.36
CA VAL A 260 7.20 11.30 -5.93
C VAL A 260 8.28 10.25 -6.26
N ASN A 261 9.28 10.65 -7.05
CA ASN A 261 10.44 9.83 -7.40
C ASN A 261 11.37 9.60 -6.18
N ARG A 262 11.75 8.34 -5.94
CA ARG A 262 12.55 7.88 -4.78
C ARG A 262 13.93 8.52 -4.72
N GLU A 263 14.55 8.82 -5.86
CA GLU A 263 15.85 9.51 -5.94
C GLU A 263 15.76 10.98 -5.51
N LEU A 264 14.55 11.56 -5.58
CA LEU A 264 14.31 12.98 -5.29
C LEU A 264 13.84 13.24 -3.86
N VAL A 265 13.53 12.21 -3.07
CA VAL A 265 13.04 12.34 -1.68
C VAL A 265 14.01 13.13 -0.81
N PHE A 266 15.31 12.83 -0.90
CA PHE A 266 16.34 13.59 -0.20
C PHE A 266 16.32 15.07 -0.59
N TYR A 267 16.18 15.37 -1.89
CA TYR A 267 16.14 16.73 -2.40
C TYR A 267 14.86 17.47 -1.98
N TYR A 268 13.70 16.80 -1.88
CA TYR A 268 12.48 17.41 -1.37
C TYR A 268 12.58 17.74 0.12
N VAL A 269 13.12 16.82 0.92
CA VAL A 269 13.36 17.06 2.36
C VAL A 269 14.38 18.18 2.54
N LEU A 270 15.48 18.16 1.78
CA LEU A 270 16.51 19.19 1.79
C LEU A 270 15.94 20.54 1.35
N PHE A 271 15.10 20.57 0.32
CA PHE A 271 14.45 21.78 -0.17
C PHE A 271 13.52 22.38 0.88
N ILE A 272 12.68 21.56 1.53
CA ILE A 272 11.79 22.02 2.60
C ILE A 272 12.61 22.53 3.79
N ALA A 273 13.70 21.83 4.16
CA ALA A 273 14.59 22.27 5.24
C ALA A 273 15.29 23.60 4.91
N LEU A 274 15.81 23.75 3.70
CA LEU A 274 16.43 24.99 3.22
C LEU A 274 15.41 26.13 3.12
N LEU A 275 14.19 25.86 2.68
CA LEU A 275 13.11 26.84 2.61
C LEU A 275 12.69 27.29 4.02
N ALA A 276 12.57 26.35 4.96
CA ALA A 276 12.33 26.67 6.37
C ALA A 276 13.46 27.54 6.95
N LEU A 277 14.73 27.18 6.71
CA LEU A 277 15.90 27.97 7.13
C LEU A 277 15.93 29.36 6.46
N ALA A 278 15.58 29.47 5.19
CA ALA A 278 15.55 30.73 4.47
C ALA A 278 14.44 31.67 4.99
N VAL A 279 13.29 31.11 5.37
CA VAL A 279 12.20 31.85 6.00
C VAL A 279 12.60 32.28 7.42
N GLU A 280 13.24 31.40 8.19
CA GLU A 280 13.58 31.66 9.60
C GLU A 280 14.79 32.59 9.76
N SER A 281 15.74 32.58 8.81
CA SER A 281 16.88 33.50 8.74
C SER A 281 16.53 34.90 8.25
N GLY A 282 15.29 35.14 7.80
CA GLY A 282 14.87 36.42 7.23
C GLY A 282 15.44 36.70 5.83
N LEU A 283 16.15 35.74 5.22
CA LEU A 283 16.71 35.84 3.86
C LEU A 283 15.61 36.07 2.82
N THR A 284 14.42 35.50 3.02
CA THR A 284 13.26 35.70 2.14
C THR A 284 12.80 37.16 2.12
N GLY A 285 12.81 37.85 3.26
CA GLY A 285 12.52 39.28 3.36
C GLY A 285 13.56 40.13 2.62
N TRP A 286 14.85 39.77 2.75
CA TRP A 286 15.94 40.44 2.04
C TRP A 286 15.89 40.24 0.52
N LEU A 287 15.62 39.01 0.05
CA LEU A 287 15.46 38.67 -1.36
C LEU A 287 14.24 39.34 -1.99
N MET A 288 13.08 39.34 -1.30
CA MET A 288 11.86 40.01 -1.77
C MET A 288 12.06 41.53 -1.89
N HIS A 289 12.80 42.15 -0.96
CA HIS A 289 13.13 43.57 -1.06
C HIS A 289 14.04 43.88 -2.25
N ARG A 290 15.05 43.04 -2.50
CA ARG A 290 15.92 43.14 -3.69
C ARG A 290 15.14 42.93 -4.98
N PHE A 291 14.21 41.97 -5.00
CA PHE A 291 13.37 41.71 -6.16
C PHE A 291 12.41 42.87 -6.44
N ALA A 292 11.77 43.44 -5.41
CA ALA A 292 10.95 44.63 -5.54
C ALA A 292 11.74 45.84 -6.08
N LEU A 293 12.97 46.05 -5.59
CA LEU A 293 13.88 47.07 -6.12
C LEU A 293 14.26 46.82 -7.58
N LEU A 294 14.44 45.56 -7.99
CA LEU A 294 14.72 45.19 -9.37
C LEU A 294 13.50 45.40 -10.28
N LEU A 295 12.31 45.07 -9.78
CA LEU A 295 11.04 45.17 -10.48
C LEU A 295 10.63 46.64 -10.68
N MET A 296 10.84 47.49 -9.68
CA MET A 296 10.71 48.96 -9.80
C MET A 296 11.69 49.57 -10.81
N ARG A 297 12.84 48.93 -11.03
CA ARG A 297 13.87 49.40 -11.98
C ARG A 297 13.59 48.93 -13.41
N LEU A 298 12.90 47.81 -13.58
CA LEU A 298 12.49 47.25 -14.88
C LEU A 298 11.14 47.79 -15.36
N PHE A 299 10.25 48.12 -14.41
CA PHE A 299 8.96 48.76 -14.66
C PHE A 299 8.91 50.06 -13.85
N PRO A 300 9.53 51.15 -14.32
CA PRO A 300 9.26 52.46 -13.76
C PRO A 300 7.76 52.74 -13.97
N GLY A 301 6.99 52.74 -12.89
CA GLY A 301 5.62 53.21 -12.96
C GLY A 301 5.65 54.66 -13.39
N GLU A 302 5.08 54.97 -14.55
CA GLU A 302 4.65 56.33 -14.89
C GLU A 302 3.50 56.68 -13.94
N GLY A 303 3.86 57.06 -12.71
CA GLY A 303 2.91 57.72 -11.83
C GLY A 303 2.66 59.10 -12.42
N GLU A 304 1.52 59.28 -13.11
CA GLU A 304 1.04 60.63 -13.43
C GLU A 304 0.89 61.40 -12.11
N PRO A 305 1.40 62.65 -12.03
CA PRO A 305 1.23 63.46 -10.83
C PRO A 305 -0.26 63.60 -10.51
N VAL A 306 -0.60 63.44 -9.24
CA VAL A 306 -1.98 63.37 -8.76
C VAL A 306 -2.80 64.59 -9.20
N GLU A 307 -2.15 65.75 -9.33
CA GLU A 307 -2.72 66.99 -9.82
C GLU A 307 -3.25 66.88 -11.26
N GLU A 308 -2.57 66.15 -12.15
CA GLU A 308 -3.02 65.93 -13.53
C GLU A 308 -4.22 64.99 -13.59
N VAL A 309 -4.28 64.01 -12.70
CA VAL A 309 -5.42 63.09 -12.59
C VAL A 309 -6.66 63.83 -12.07
N VAL A 310 -6.50 64.69 -11.06
CA VAL A 310 -7.59 65.54 -10.53
C VAL A 310 -8.13 66.48 -11.60
N LYS A 311 -7.23 67.15 -12.35
CA LYS A 311 -7.62 68.09 -13.39
C LYS A 311 -8.40 67.43 -14.54
N ARG A 312 -8.00 66.23 -14.94
CA ARG A 312 -8.71 65.44 -15.97
C ARG A 312 -10.09 64.98 -15.51
N LEU A 313 -10.27 64.73 -14.22
CA LEU A 313 -11.55 64.34 -13.65
C LEU A 313 -12.49 65.55 -13.47
N GLU A 314 -11.95 66.72 -13.12
CA GLU A 314 -12.67 68.00 -13.13
C GLU A 314 -13.22 68.32 -14.54
N GLU A 315 -12.40 68.14 -15.58
CA GLU A 315 -12.81 68.33 -16.99
C GLU A 315 -13.92 67.36 -17.43
N ARG A 316 -14.06 66.21 -16.77
CA ARG A 316 -15.16 65.24 -17.00
C ARG A 316 -16.42 65.55 -16.17
N GLY A 317 -16.45 66.70 -15.49
CA GLY A 317 -17.62 67.20 -14.77
C GLY A 317 -17.72 66.75 -13.31
N LEU A 318 -16.64 66.23 -12.73
CA LEU A 318 -16.58 65.90 -11.30
C LEU A 318 -16.14 67.10 -10.47
N ASP A 319 -16.68 67.21 -9.26
CA ASP A 319 -16.41 68.31 -8.34
C ASP A 319 -14.97 68.24 -7.78
N GLY A 320 -14.14 69.16 -8.23
CA GLY A 320 -12.72 69.24 -7.90
C GLY A 320 -12.41 69.34 -6.42
N ASP A 321 -13.25 70.02 -5.66
CA ASP A 321 -13.04 70.21 -4.23
C ASP A 321 -13.32 68.92 -3.45
N LYS A 322 -14.27 68.09 -3.92
CA LYS A 322 -14.49 66.75 -3.36
C LYS A 322 -13.34 65.81 -3.68
N LEU A 323 -12.77 65.85 -4.88
CA LEU A 323 -11.63 65.02 -5.26
C LEU A 323 -10.39 65.35 -4.41
N LYS A 324 -10.12 66.64 -4.19
CA LYS A 324 -9.03 67.09 -3.29
C LYS A 324 -9.27 66.68 -1.85
N THR A 325 -10.52 66.70 -1.40
CA THR A 325 -10.89 66.26 -0.03
C THR A 325 -10.66 64.76 0.15
N ILE A 326 -11.10 63.93 -0.81
CA ILE A 326 -10.88 62.47 -0.78
C ILE A 326 -9.38 62.14 -0.79
N LEU A 327 -8.58 62.84 -1.60
CA LEU A 327 -7.13 62.68 -1.61
C LEU A 327 -6.50 62.99 -0.24
N ARG A 328 -6.96 64.08 0.39
CA ARG A 328 -6.50 64.47 1.73
C ARG A 328 -6.89 63.45 2.79
N GLU A 329 -8.07 62.83 2.69
CA GLU A 329 -8.51 61.76 3.59
C GLU A 329 -7.66 60.48 3.43
N ILE A 330 -7.26 60.15 2.20
CA ILE A 330 -6.38 59.00 1.91
C ILE A 330 -4.97 59.24 2.46
N GLU A 331 -4.41 60.44 2.28
CA GLU A 331 -3.07 60.78 2.77
C GLU A 331 -2.99 60.88 4.29
N THR A 332 -4.03 61.42 4.94
CA THR A 332 -4.05 61.63 6.40
C THR A 332 -4.68 60.46 7.17
N GLY A 333 -5.30 59.50 6.47
CA GLY A 333 -5.92 58.30 7.07
C GLY A 333 -7.10 58.58 8.00
N SER A 334 -7.66 59.79 7.97
CA SER A 334 -8.69 60.25 8.91
C SER A 334 -9.95 60.72 8.16
N LYS A 335 -11.11 60.12 8.47
CA LYS A 335 -12.43 60.57 8.00
C LYS A 335 -12.93 61.70 8.91
N LEU A 336 -12.94 62.93 8.42
CA LEU A 336 -13.60 64.05 9.10
C LEU A 336 -14.99 64.26 8.51
N GLY A 337 -15.97 63.53 9.02
CA GLY A 337 -17.35 63.63 8.56
C GLY A 337 -18.38 62.98 9.47
N GLY A 338 -18.11 62.86 10.77
CA GLY A 338 -19.12 62.53 11.78
C GLY A 338 -19.62 63.79 12.46
N ALA A 339 -20.33 64.69 11.74
CA ALA A 339 -21.16 65.73 12.36
C ALA A 339 -21.94 66.52 11.29
N HIS A 340 -23.23 66.18 11.15
CA HIS A 340 -24.44 67.01 10.99
C HIS A 340 -25.55 65.96 10.73
N GLY A 341 -26.55 65.69 11.56
CA GLY A 341 -27.21 66.54 12.54
C GLY A 341 -28.68 66.76 12.16
N ARG A 342 -29.46 65.69 11.91
CA ARG A 342 -30.90 65.52 12.15
C ARG A 342 -31.40 64.18 11.63
#